data_AF-X1MQ26-F1
#
_entry.id   AF-X1MQ26-F1
#
_cell.length_a   1.000
_cell.length_b   1.000
_cell.length_c   1.000
_cell.angle_alpha   90.00
_cell.angle_beta   90.00
_cell.angle_gamma   90.00
#
_symmetry.space_group_name_H-M   'P 1'
#
loop_
_entity.id
_entity.type
_entity.pdbx_description
1 polymer ?
#
loop_
_entity_poly.entity_id
_entity_poly.type
_entity_poly.pdbx_seq_one_letter_code
_entity_poly.pdbx_strand_id
1 'polypeptide(L)'
;MTVLLQEPDNARARPTSLLKKDPDYNRIFNTSIPIEMYYKCTKIALLATEFLKKMRKPSLHPKDINNIRFHLVMYASATIANKLAPTPNDILKIEISKLDTTFLRKCLVPVFETYASLGGDDQAAKGPEFVQLLKEKLRSVIDQ
;
A
#
# COMPACT_ATOMS: atom_id res chain seq x y z
N MET A 1 8.34 -2.11 -3.04
CA MET A 1 8.08 -2.72 -1.72
C MET A 1 6.59 -2.80 -1.43
N THR A 2 5.90 -1.67 -1.35
CA THR A 2 4.49 -1.62 -0.94
C THR A 2 3.52 -2.45 -1.79
N VAL A 3 3.51 -2.26 -3.10
CA VAL A 3 2.53 -2.94 -4.00
C VAL A 3 2.96 -4.39 -4.27
N LEU A 4 4.20 -4.60 -4.71
CA LEU A 4 4.67 -5.94 -5.10
C LEU A 4 5.03 -6.86 -3.92
N LEU A 5 5.76 -6.35 -2.91
CA LEU A 5 6.23 -7.18 -1.79
C LEU A 5 5.23 -7.20 -0.62
N GLN A 6 4.24 -6.30 -0.62
CA GLN A 6 3.28 -6.15 0.48
C GLN A 6 3.96 -5.83 1.83
N GLU A 7 5.03 -5.01 1.77
CA GLU A 7 5.84 -4.56 2.91
C GLU A 7 5.76 -3.01 3.06
N PRO A 8 4.60 -2.45 3.46
CA PRO A 8 4.42 -0.99 3.59
C PRO A 8 5.18 -0.39 4.80
N ASP A 9 5.36 -1.17 5.86
CA ASP A 9 6.15 -0.86 7.05
C ASP A 9 7.63 -0.68 6.71
N ASN A 10 8.23 -1.62 5.97
CA ASN A 10 9.61 -1.49 5.49
C ASN A 10 9.76 -0.30 4.54
N ALA A 11 8.81 -0.08 3.63
CA ALA A 11 8.81 1.08 2.75
C ALA A 11 8.78 2.40 3.53
N ARG A 12 8.06 2.44 4.66
CA ARG A 12 7.94 3.60 5.54
C ARG A 12 9.17 3.81 6.43
N ALA A 13 9.77 2.72 6.92
CA ALA A 13 10.84 2.77 7.90
C ALA A 13 12.23 2.86 7.27
N ARG A 14 12.47 2.13 6.16
CA ARG A 14 13.82 1.83 5.64
C ARG A 14 13.84 1.73 4.10
N PRO A 15 13.52 2.81 3.36
CA PRO A 15 13.41 2.75 1.90
C PRO A 15 14.72 2.36 1.20
N THR A 16 15.88 2.62 1.81
CA THR A 16 17.20 2.36 1.21
C THR A 16 17.76 0.98 1.52
N SER A 17 17.19 0.21 2.47
CA SER A 17 17.76 -1.09 2.85
C SER A 17 17.64 -2.15 1.74
N LEU A 18 16.66 -2.00 0.85
CA LEU A 18 16.42 -2.92 -0.26
C LEU A 18 17.55 -2.92 -1.31
N LEU A 19 18.23 -1.79 -1.50
CA LEU A 19 19.27 -1.66 -2.52
C LEU A 19 20.65 -2.14 -2.03
N LYS A 20 20.74 -2.64 -0.79
CA LYS A 20 22.03 -2.97 -0.15
C LYS A 20 22.49 -4.40 -0.39
N LYS A 21 21.60 -5.31 -0.80
CA LYS A 21 21.92 -6.73 -0.98
C LYS A 21 21.34 -7.22 -2.30
N ASP A 22 22.15 -7.92 -3.10
CA ASP A 22 21.74 -8.43 -4.41
C ASP A 22 20.49 -9.32 -4.37
N PRO A 23 20.29 -10.20 -3.37
CA PRO A 23 19.04 -10.95 -3.26
C PRO A 23 17.81 -10.06 -3.07
N ASP A 24 17.91 -8.98 -2.29
CA ASP A 24 16.79 -8.06 -2.05
C ASP A 24 16.49 -7.21 -3.28
N TYR A 25 17.53 -6.83 -4.03
CA TYR A 25 17.40 -6.14 -5.31
C TYR A 25 16.68 -7.02 -6.34
N ASN A 26 17.13 -8.27 -6.50
CA ASN A 26 16.60 -9.21 -7.48
C ASN A 26 15.14 -9.60 -7.23
N ARG A 27 14.63 -9.47 -6.00
CA ARG A 27 13.19 -9.65 -5.69
C ARG A 27 12.28 -8.63 -6.38
N ILE A 28 12.81 -7.44 -6.68
CA ILE A 28 12.05 -6.36 -7.32
C ILE A 28 12.48 -6.17 -8.76
N PHE A 29 13.79 -6.19 -9.03
CA PHE A 29 14.37 -5.88 -10.32
C PHE A 29 15.02 -7.13 -10.91
N ASN A 30 14.30 -7.78 -11.81
CA ASN A 30 14.81 -8.90 -12.59
C ASN A 30 14.08 -8.97 -13.94
N THR A 31 14.61 -9.78 -14.86
CA THR A 31 14.10 -9.90 -16.24
C THR A 31 12.75 -10.62 -16.36
N SER A 32 12.30 -11.30 -15.31
CA SER A 32 10.97 -11.95 -15.30
C SER A 32 9.83 -10.98 -14.99
N ILE A 33 10.16 -9.77 -14.52
CA ILE A 33 9.18 -8.73 -14.17
C ILE A 33 9.09 -7.72 -15.32
N PRO A 34 7.93 -7.59 -15.99
CA PRO A 34 7.76 -6.66 -17.10
C PRO A 34 7.90 -5.20 -16.65
N ILE A 35 8.46 -4.35 -17.51
CA ILE A 35 8.62 -2.92 -17.22
C ILE A 35 7.28 -2.23 -16.90
N GLU A 36 6.20 -2.67 -17.53
CA GLU A 36 4.84 -2.18 -17.29
C GLU A 36 4.37 -2.38 -15.84
N MET A 37 4.88 -3.40 -15.15
CA MET A 37 4.56 -3.66 -13.74
C MET A 37 4.95 -2.45 -12.86
N TYR A 38 6.13 -1.86 -13.11
CA TYR A 38 6.58 -0.69 -12.37
C TYR A 38 5.75 0.55 -12.70
N TYR A 39 5.28 0.69 -13.94
CA TYR A 39 4.33 1.73 -14.33
C TYR A 39 3.02 1.60 -13.55
N LYS A 40 2.43 0.40 -13.48
CA LYS A 40 1.21 0.12 -12.71
C LYS A 40 1.41 0.45 -11.23
N CYS A 41 2.48 -0.04 -10.61
CA CYS A 41 2.82 0.26 -9.22
C CYS A 41 2.93 1.77 -8.97
N THR A 42 3.61 2.49 -9.86
CA THR A 42 3.80 3.94 -9.76
C THR A 42 2.46 4.68 -9.88
N LYS A 43 1.60 4.29 -10.81
CA LYS A 43 0.28 4.89 -10.98
C LYS A 43 -0.64 4.67 -9.78
N ILE A 44 -0.66 3.45 -9.23
CA ILE A 44 -1.42 3.14 -8.00
C ILE A 44 -0.93 4.02 -6.84
N ALA A 45 0.39 4.07 -6.64
CA ALA A 45 0.99 4.88 -5.58
C ALA A 45 0.69 6.38 -5.76
N LEU A 46 0.76 6.89 -6.99
CA LEU A 46 0.45 8.28 -7.31
C LEU A 46 -1.01 8.62 -7.00
N LEU A 47 -1.96 7.82 -7.47
CA LEU A 47 -3.39 8.06 -7.25
C LEU A 47 -3.76 8.07 -5.78
N ALA A 48 -3.29 7.09 -5.01
CA ALA A 48 -3.51 7.04 -3.57
C ALA A 48 -2.87 8.24 -2.85
N THR A 49 -1.69 8.69 -3.29
CA THR A 49 -1.01 9.86 -2.73
C THR A 49 -1.79 11.14 -3.00
N GLU A 50 -2.23 11.35 -4.23
CA GLU A 50 -3.02 12.53 -4.61
C GLU A 50 -4.39 12.54 -3.91
N PHE A 51 -5.01 11.38 -3.75
CA PHE A 51 -6.20 11.23 -2.93
C PHE A 51 -5.95 11.68 -1.48
N LEU A 52 -4.91 11.17 -0.81
CA LEU A 52 -4.57 11.57 0.56
C LEU A 52 -4.28 13.07 0.69
N LYS A 53 -3.61 13.67 -0.30
CA LYS A 53 -3.38 15.13 -0.34
C LYS A 53 -4.69 15.91 -0.37
N LYS A 54 -5.68 15.45 -1.15
CA LYS A 54 -7.03 16.06 -1.20
C LYS A 54 -7.81 15.89 0.11
N MET A 55 -7.51 14.85 0.88
CA MET A 55 -8.11 14.60 2.21
C MET A 55 -7.42 15.39 3.34
N ARG A 56 -6.38 16.18 3.04
CA ARG A 56 -5.76 17.07 4.01
C ARG A 56 -6.78 18.11 4.48
N LYS A 57 -6.78 18.43 5.79
CA LYS A 57 -7.54 19.49 6.49
C LYS A 57 -8.88 19.92 5.83
N PRO A 58 -10.04 19.68 6.48
CA PRO A 58 -10.20 19.37 7.90
C PRO A 58 -10.05 17.88 8.26
N SER A 59 -10.02 16.97 7.27
CA SER A 59 -10.21 15.54 7.54
C SER A 59 -8.97 14.80 8.07
N LEU A 60 -7.78 15.04 7.51
CA LEU A 60 -6.55 14.37 7.94
C LEU A 60 -5.41 15.35 8.26
N HIS A 61 -4.66 15.02 9.32
CA HIS A 61 -3.44 15.73 9.68
C HIS A 61 -2.28 15.29 8.75
N PRO A 62 -1.36 16.20 8.35
CA PRO A 62 -0.23 15.86 7.48
C PRO A 62 0.67 14.73 8.01
N LYS A 63 0.85 14.65 9.34
CA LYS A 63 1.61 13.55 9.99
C LYS A 63 0.99 12.19 9.68
N ASP A 64 -0.33 12.07 9.81
CA ASP A 64 -1.03 10.81 9.61
C ASP A 64 -1.02 10.40 8.14
N ILE A 65 -1.17 11.37 7.23
CA ILE A 65 -1.01 11.13 5.78
C ILE A 65 0.33 10.45 5.49
N ASN A 66 1.43 10.97 6.06
CA ASN A 66 2.76 10.38 5.85
C ASN A 66 2.91 8.99 6.46
N ASN A 67 2.19 8.70 7.55
CA ASN A 67 2.22 7.42 8.24
C ASN A 67 1.40 6.34 7.52
N ILE A 68 0.23 6.69 7.01
CA ILE A 68 -0.69 5.72 6.40
C ILE A 68 -0.48 5.56 4.89
N ARG A 69 0.25 6.46 4.20
CA ARG A 69 0.38 6.46 2.73
C ARG A 69 0.76 5.10 2.15
N PHE A 70 1.81 4.46 2.67
CA PHE A 70 2.25 3.17 2.15
C PHE A 70 1.25 2.06 2.48
N HIS A 71 0.62 2.11 3.65
CA HIS A 71 -0.41 1.16 4.06
C HIS A 71 -1.65 1.24 3.16
N LEU A 72 -2.10 2.46 2.83
CA LEU A 72 -3.19 2.66 1.88
C LEU A 72 -2.86 2.13 0.49
N VAL A 73 -1.65 2.39 -0.02
CA VAL A 73 -1.21 1.90 -1.32
C VAL A 73 -1.20 0.36 -1.35
N MET A 74 -0.69 -0.28 -0.30
CA MET A 74 -0.71 -1.74 -0.16
C MET A 74 -2.14 -2.26 -0.15
N TYR A 75 -2.98 -1.75 0.75
CA TYR A 75 -4.35 -2.20 0.94
C TYR A 75 -5.20 -2.03 -0.33
N ALA A 76 -5.11 -0.86 -0.99
CA ALA A 76 -5.83 -0.58 -2.23
C ALA A 76 -5.39 -1.51 -3.37
N SER A 77 -4.08 -1.76 -3.51
CA SER A 77 -3.55 -2.65 -4.55
C SER A 77 -4.01 -4.10 -4.36
N ALA A 78 -4.05 -4.57 -3.11
CA ALA A 78 -4.47 -5.92 -2.77
C ALA A 78 -5.98 -6.09 -2.91
N THR A 79 -6.75 -5.07 -2.49
CA THR A 79 -8.22 -5.04 -2.63
C THR A 79 -8.63 -5.06 -4.10
N ILE A 80 -8.03 -4.23 -4.95
CA ILE A 80 -8.43 -4.17 -6.37
C ILE A 80 -7.98 -5.39 -7.17
N ALA A 81 -6.85 -6.00 -6.79
CA ALA A 81 -6.41 -7.27 -7.36
C ALA A 81 -7.23 -8.47 -6.85
N ASN A 82 -8.06 -8.27 -5.82
CA ASN A 82 -8.76 -9.32 -5.09
C ASN A 82 -7.82 -10.45 -4.61
N LYS A 83 -6.66 -10.07 -4.07
CA LYS A 83 -5.61 -11.00 -3.60
C LYS A 83 -4.90 -10.43 -2.38
N LEU A 84 -4.70 -11.28 -1.35
CA LEU A 84 -3.93 -10.92 -0.15
C LEU A 84 -2.46 -10.58 -0.45
N ALA A 85 -1.90 -11.22 -1.47
CA ALA A 85 -0.53 -10.99 -1.95
C ALA A 85 -0.53 -11.04 -3.49
N PRO A 86 -0.81 -9.90 -4.17
CA PRO A 86 -0.85 -9.85 -5.63
C PRO A 86 0.51 -10.21 -6.26
N THR A 87 0.49 -11.09 -7.26
CA THR A 87 1.66 -11.38 -8.09
C THR A 87 1.90 -10.27 -9.12
N PRO A 88 3.07 -10.22 -9.80
CA PRO A 88 3.28 -9.29 -10.91
C PRO A 88 2.17 -9.33 -11.97
N ASN A 89 1.69 -10.54 -12.31
CA ASN A 89 0.62 -10.72 -13.28
C ASN A 89 -0.73 -10.19 -12.80
N ASP A 90 -1.03 -10.32 -11.50
CA ASP A 90 -2.24 -9.75 -10.92
C ASP A 90 -2.19 -8.22 -10.98
N ILE A 91 -1.02 -7.62 -10.66
CA ILE A 91 -0.81 -6.17 -10.70
C ILE A 91 -0.95 -5.62 -12.13
N LEU A 92 -0.45 -6.34 -13.13
CA LEU A 92 -0.59 -5.94 -14.54
C LEU A 92 -2.05 -5.87 -15.00
N LYS A 93 -2.89 -6.78 -14.50
CA LYS A 93 -4.32 -6.83 -14.78
C LYS A 93 -5.13 -5.74 -14.08
N ILE A 94 -4.53 -4.99 -13.14
CA ILE A 94 -5.24 -3.90 -12.46
C ILE A 94 -5.63 -2.82 -13.47
N GLU A 95 -6.93 -2.55 -13.55
CA GLU A 95 -7.50 -1.42 -14.27
C GLU A 95 -7.36 -0.15 -13.43
N ILE A 96 -6.42 0.72 -13.80
CA ILE A 96 -6.09 1.93 -13.04
C ILE A 96 -7.28 2.89 -12.90
N SER A 97 -8.19 2.92 -13.88
CA SER A 97 -9.42 3.72 -13.84
C SER A 97 -10.35 3.36 -12.69
N LYS A 98 -10.29 2.14 -12.16
CA LYS A 98 -11.10 1.68 -11.02
C LYS A 98 -10.57 2.18 -9.66
N LEU A 99 -9.35 2.73 -9.59
CA LEU A 99 -8.82 3.38 -8.38
C LEU A 99 -9.30 4.83 -8.25
N ASP A 100 -10.60 5.04 -8.30
CA ASP A 100 -11.20 6.36 -8.14
C ASP A 100 -11.26 6.81 -6.67
N THR A 101 -11.70 8.05 -6.44
CA THR A 101 -11.85 8.63 -5.10
C THR A 101 -12.77 7.80 -4.20
N THR A 102 -13.81 7.20 -4.76
CA THR A 102 -14.78 6.40 -4.00
C THR A 102 -14.14 5.12 -3.50
N PHE A 103 -13.42 4.41 -4.38
CA PHE A 103 -12.68 3.21 -4.06
C PHE A 103 -11.59 3.48 -3.01
N LEU A 104 -10.79 4.53 -3.21
CA LEU A 104 -9.71 4.89 -2.29
C LEU A 104 -10.25 5.32 -0.92
N ARG A 105 -11.41 5.99 -0.87
CA ARG A 105 -12.08 6.31 0.40
C ARG A 105 -12.55 5.05 1.13
N LYS A 106 -13.10 4.06 0.44
CA LYS A 106 -13.47 2.76 1.05
C LYS A 106 -12.24 2.06 1.63
N CYS A 107 -11.10 2.09 0.92
CA CYS A 107 -9.84 1.53 1.41
C CYS A 107 -9.25 2.31 2.59
N LEU A 108 -9.45 3.63 2.64
CA LEU A 108 -8.91 4.49 3.69
C LEU A 108 -9.52 4.20 5.06
N VAL A 109 -10.81 3.89 5.14
CA VAL A 109 -11.51 3.65 6.42
C VAL A 109 -10.82 2.56 7.27
N PRO A 110 -10.66 1.30 6.81
CA PRO A 110 -10.01 0.27 7.61
C PRO A 110 -8.53 0.59 7.89
N VAL A 111 -7.85 1.28 6.96
CA VAL A 111 -6.45 1.69 7.14
C VAL A 111 -6.32 2.70 8.29
N PHE A 112 -7.17 3.72 8.31
CA PHE A 112 -7.11 4.77 9.31
C PHE A 112 -7.59 4.29 10.68
N GLU A 113 -8.66 3.48 10.74
CA GLU A 113 -9.15 2.88 11.99
C GLU A 113 -8.07 2.00 12.64
N THR A 114 -7.41 1.15 11.85
CA THR A 114 -6.34 0.27 12.36
C THR A 114 -5.16 1.10 12.85
N TYR A 115 -4.74 2.10 12.07
CA TYR A 115 -3.68 3.04 12.47
C TYR A 115 -4.00 3.74 13.80
N ALA A 116 -5.22 4.26 13.95
CA ALA A 116 -5.66 4.94 15.17
C ALA A 116 -5.73 3.98 16.36
N SER A 117 -6.19 2.74 16.16
CA SER A 117 -6.25 1.72 17.23
C SER A 117 -4.88 1.32 17.78
N LEU A 118 -3.83 1.44 16.96
CA LEU A 118 -2.44 1.18 17.35
C LEU A 118 -1.74 2.41 17.95
N GLY A 119 -2.49 3.47 18.25
CA GLY A 119 -1.99 4.72 18.85
C GLY A 119 -1.84 5.89 17.88
N GLY A 120 -1.94 5.67 16.57
CA GLY A 120 -1.96 6.75 15.59
C GLY A 120 -0.66 7.55 15.52
N ASP A 121 0.49 6.86 15.55
CA ASP A 121 1.79 7.51 15.54
C ASP A 121 2.81 6.90 14.57
N ASP A 122 4.03 7.45 14.58
CA ASP A 122 5.11 7.02 13.70
C ASP A 122 5.63 5.60 14.03
N GLN A 123 5.51 5.14 15.28
CA GLN A 123 5.91 3.80 15.68
C GLN A 123 4.92 2.76 15.16
N ALA A 124 3.62 3.00 15.34
CA ALA A 124 2.55 2.18 14.78
C ALA A 124 2.71 2.03 13.27
N ALA A 125 3.01 3.12 12.57
CA ALA A 125 3.19 3.13 11.11
C ALA A 125 4.44 2.40 10.60
N LYS A 126 5.39 2.08 11.47
CA LYS A 126 6.61 1.34 11.11
C LYS A 126 6.60 -0.10 11.63
N GLY A 127 5.63 -0.44 12.47
CA GLY A 127 5.50 -1.75 13.09
C GLY A 127 4.86 -2.79 12.16
N PRO A 128 5.28 -4.06 12.24
CA PRO A 128 4.68 -5.13 11.45
C PRO A 128 3.23 -5.45 11.85
N GLU A 129 2.84 -5.13 13.09
CA GLU A 129 1.48 -5.35 13.62
C GLU A 129 0.42 -4.64 12.79
N PHE A 130 0.70 -3.41 12.33
CA PHE A 130 -0.22 -2.68 11.46
C PHE A 130 -0.47 -3.43 10.14
N VAL A 131 0.57 -4.02 9.56
CA VAL A 131 0.47 -4.81 8.33
C VAL A 131 -0.35 -6.09 8.56
N GLN A 132 -0.14 -6.76 9.69
CA GLN A 132 -0.84 -8.00 10.04
C GLN A 132 -2.35 -7.75 10.18
N LEU A 133 -2.75 -6.77 10.98
CA LEU A 133 -4.17 -6.43 11.16
C LEU A 133 -4.84 -5.98 9.86
N LEU A 134 -4.12 -5.25 9.00
CA LEU A 134 -4.65 -4.89 7.69
C LEU A 134 -4.84 -6.11 6.78
N LYS A 135 -3.95 -7.10 6.82
CA LYS A 135 -4.12 -8.33 6.05
C LYS A 135 -5.29 -9.18 6.55
N GLU A 136 -5.57 -9.17 7.85
CA GLU A 136 -6.75 -9.82 8.42
C GLU A 136 -8.04 -9.14 7.94
N LYS A 137 -8.11 -7.80 8.00
CA LYS A 137 -9.23 -7.03 7.45
C LYS A 137 -9.40 -7.28 5.95
N LEU A 138 -8.30 -7.29 5.20
CA LEU A 138 -8.30 -7.55 3.77
C LEU A 138 -8.86 -8.95 3.43
N ARG A 139 -8.54 -9.97 4.23
CA ARG A 139 -9.08 -11.34 4.05
C ARG A 139 -10.60 -11.34 4.12
N SER A 140 -11.18 -10.63 5.09
CA SER A 140 -12.63 -10.52 5.23
C SER A 140 -13.32 -9.81 4.05
N VAL A 141 -12.60 -8.98 3.29
CA VAL A 141 -13.12 -8.29 2.10
C VAL A 141 -13.00 -9.15 0.84
N ILE A 142 -11.95 -9.98 0.74
CA ILE A 142 -11.68 -10.83 -0.43
C ILE A 142 -12.52 -12.11 -0.42
N ASP A 143 -12.82 -12.63 0.78
CA ASP A 143 -13.62 -13.85 0.95
C ASP A 143 -15.15 -13.60 0.84
N GLN A 144 -15.58 -12.36 0.55
CA GLN A 144 -16.97 -11.95 0.30
C GLN A 144 -17.26 -11.84 -1.20
#